data_AF-A0A3M1LQN1-F1
#
_entry.id   AF-A0A3M1LQN1-F1
#
_cell.length_a   1.000
_cell.length_b   1.000
_cell.length_c   1.000
_cell.angle_alpha   90.00
_cell.angle_beta   90.00
_cell.angle_gamma   90.00
#
_symmetry.space_group_name_H-M   'P 1'
#
loop_
_entity.id
_entity.type
_entity.pdbx_description
1 polymer ?
#
loop_
_entity_poly.entity_id
_entity_poly.type
_entity_poly.pdbx_seq_one_letter_code
_entity_poly.pdbx_strand_id
1 'polypeptide(L)'
;REIQATEGEEQIVRLLRRSAQHRLARYRLHLQEDSLHRRLNILARMLEDEGQMPTWEETDSGRYLLRQHHCPLLKVAQHFPQVCDVETWFLRELLQAPVVRRCHILEGDVACVYEIGDGRGTIAPKAR
;
A
#
# COMPACT_ATOMS: atom_id res chain seq x y z
N ARG A 1 6.66 -13.47 29.90
CA ARG A 1 5.43 -13.57 29.07
C ARG A 1 5.33 -12.44 28.04
N GLU A 2 5.88 -11.24 28.29
CA GLU A 2 5.92 -10.13 27.31
C GLU A 2 6.92 -10.35 26.15
N ILE A 3 8.11 -10.90 26.43
CA ILE A 3 9.16 -11.12 25.40
C ILE A 3 8.72 -12.06 24.27
N GLN A 4 7.91 -13.09 24.57
CA GLN A 4 7.41 -14.04 23.56
C GLN A 4 6.34 -13.44 22.64
N ALA A 5 5.58 -12.46 23.11
CA ALA A 5 4.56 -11.79 22.29
C ALA A 5 5.23 -10.90 21.24
N THR A 6 6.21 -10.09 21.65
CA THR A 6 6.98 -9.22 20.76
C THR A 6 7.78 -10.01 19.71
N GLU A 7 8.35 -11.16 20.08
CA GLU A 7 9.09 -12.01 19.15
C GLU A 7 8.18 -12.58 18.05
N GLY A 8 6.94 -12.97 18.39
CA GLY A 8 5.95 -13.42 17.40
C GLY A 8 5.51 -12.32 16.44
N GLU A 9 5.29 -11.10 16.95
CA GLU A 9 4.92 -9.94 16.15
C GLU A 9 5.98 -9.55 15.11
N GLU A 10 7.25 -9.49 15.54
CA GLU A 10 8.36 -9.18 14.65
C GLU A 10 8.53 -10.24 13.55
N GLN A 11 8.33 -11.52 13.89
CA GLN A 11 8.38 -12.61 12.93
C GLN A 11 7.29 -12.47 11.85
N ILE A 12 6.06 -12.11 12.23
CA ILE A 12 4.95 -11.90 11.29
C ILE A 12 5.27 -10.75 10.34
N VAL A 13 5.72 -9.61 10.85
CA VAL A 13 6.11 -8.46 10.01
C VAL A 13 7.21 -8.84 9.05
N ARG A 14 8.24 -9.56 9.52
CA ARG A 14 9.35 -10.02 8.68
C ARG A 14 8.88 -10.93 7.55
N LEU A 15 7.99 -11.88 7.84
CA LEU A 15 7.41 -12.78 6.84
C LEU A 15 6.60 -12.03 5.79
N LEU A 16 5.74 -11.10 6.22
CA LEU A 16 4.93 -10.28 5.31
C LEU A 16 5.80 -9.35 4.47
N ARG A 17 6.87 -8.78 5.03
CA ARG A 17 7.83 -7.98 4.27
C ARG A 17 8.53 -8.81 3.19
N ARG A 18 8.91 -10.05 3.49
CA ARG A 18 9.49 -10.97 2.51
C ARG A 18 8.48 -11.31 1.40
N SER A 19 7.22 -11.57 1.76
CA SER A 19 6.14 -11.80 0.80
C SER A 19 5.95 -10.59 -0.12
N ALA A 20 5.90 -9.38 0.46
CA ALA A 20 5.80 -8.14 -0.29
C ALA A 20 7.00 -7.89 -1.22
N GLN A 21 8.22 -8.27 -0.83
CA GLN A 21 9.40 -8.21 -1.69
C GLN A 21 9.26 -9.13 -2.92
N HIS A 22 8.73 -10.34 -2.73
CA HIS A 22 8.45 -11.25 -3.85
C HIS A 22 7.34 -10.70 -4.75
N ARG A 23 6.27 -10.13 -4.16
CA ARG A 23 5.20 -9.44 -4.90
C ARG A 23 5.77 -8.28 -5.73
N LEU A 24 6.64 -7.47 -5.13
CA LEU A 24 7.30 -6.33 -5.76
C LEU A 24 8.17 -6.76 -6.95
N ALA A 25 8.99 -7.80 -6.79
CA ALA A 25 9.82 -8.35 -7.86
C ALA A 25 8.97 -8.79 -9.06
N ARG A 26 7.88 -9.53 -8.80
CA ARG A 26 6.93 -9.95 -9.84
C ARG A 26 6.29 -8.76 -10.55
N TYR A 27 5.82 -7.76 -9.80
CA TYR A 27 5.14 -6.60 -10.39
C TYR A 27 6.11 -5.76 -11.23
N ARG A 28 7.37 -5.61 -10.81
CA ARG A 28 8.40 -4.88 -11.55
C ARG A 28 8.68 -5.46 -12.94
N LEU A 29 8.47 -6.76 -13.16
CA LEU A 29 8.59 -7.36 -14.49
C LEU A 29 7.53 -6.83 -15.47
N HIS A 30 6.40 -6.36 -14.95
CA HIS A 30 5.28 -5.88 -15.74
C HIS A 30 5.14 -4.34 -15.71
N LEU A 31 5.78 -3.66 -14.74
CA LEU A 31 5.80 -2.19 -14.62
C LEU A 31 7.07 -1.59 -15.24
N GLN A 32 7.18 -1.66 -16.56
CA GLN A 32 8.24 -1.01 -17.36
C GLN A 32 7.68 0.24 -18.06
N GLU A 33 7.04 1.12 -17.31
CA GLU A 33 6.37 2.32 -17.84
C GLU A 33 6.91 3.59 -17.21
N ASP A 34 7.17 4.61 -18.03
CA ASP A 34 7.77 5.87 -17.58
C ASP A 34 6.78 6.76 -16.79
N SER A 35 5.48 6.67 -17.09
CA SER A 35 4.48 7.53 -16.47
C SER A 35 3.87 6.89 -15.22
N LEU A 36 3.68 7.69 -14.16
CA LEU A 36 2.98 7.27 -12.95
C LEU A 36 1.53 6.82 -13.25
N HIS A 37 0.84 7.55 -14.11
CA HIS A 37 -0.52 7.22 -14.57
C HIS A 37 -0.62 5.81 -15.17
N ARG A 38 0.31 5.40 -16.04
CA ARG A 38 0.31 4.03 -16.59
C ARG A 38 0.67 2.98 -15.54
N ARG A 39 1.63 3.28 -14.67
CA ARG A 39 1.98 2.40 -13.55
C ARG A 39 0.78 2.16 -12.60
N LEU A 40 -0.02 3.19 -12.34
CA LEU A 40 -1.27 3.09 -11.58
C LEU A 40 -2.32 2.22 -12.28
N ASN A 41 -2.49 2.36 -13.60
CA ASN A 41 -3.39 1.49 -14.36
C ASN A 41 -3.01 0.01 -14.26
N ILE A 42 -1.72 -0.31 -14.40
CA ILE A 42 -1.22 -1.68 -14.28
C ILE A 42 -1.40 -2.19 -12.85
N LEU A 43 -1.02 -1.38 -11.85
CA LEU A 43 -1.18 -1.71 -10.44
C LEU A 43 -2.65 -2.00 -10.09
N ALA A 44 -3.58 -1.18 -10.57
CA ALA A 44 -5.01 -1.39 -10.33
C ALA A 44 -5.49 -2.76 -10.86
N ARG A 45 -5.06 -3.17 -12.05
CA ARG A 45 -5.41 -4.51 -12.57
C ARG A 45 -4.88 -5.62 -11.69
N MET A 46 -3.62 -5.52 -11.25
CA MET A 46 -3.03 -6.55 -10.41
C MET A 46 -3.64 -6.61 -9.00
N LEU A 47 -3.99 -5.46 -8.44
CA LEU A 47 -4.71 -5.38 -7.16
C LEU A 47 -6.15 -5.92 -7.28
N GLU A 48 -6.80 -5.74 -8.43
CA GLU A 48 -8.09 -6.36 -8.74
C GLU A 48 -7.96 -7.89 -8.79
N ASP A 49 -6.93 -8.42 -9.45
CA ASP A 49 -6.64 -9.86 -9.47
C ASP A 49 -6.37 -10.43 -8.07
N GLU A 50 -5.83 -9.62 -7.16
CA GLU A 50 -5.65 -9.95 -5.74
C GLU A 50 -6.93 -9.76 -4.90
N GLY A 51 -8.06 -9.36 -5.52
CA GLY A 51 -9.35 -9.18 -4.87
C GLY A 51 -9.41 -7.95 -3.96
N GLN A 52 -8.56 -6.94 -4.19
CA GLN A 52 -8.51 -5.72 -3.36
C GLN A 52 -9.49 -4.63 -3.83
N MET A 53 -10.18 -4.86 -4.97
CA MET A 53 -11.15 -3.97 -5.58
C MET A 53 -10.65 -2.52 -5.66
N PRO A 54 -9.55 -2.24 -6.37
CA PRO A 54 -8.96 -0.92 -6.40
C PRO A 54 -9.74 0.07 -7.27
N THR A 55 -9.77 1.33 -6.85
CA THR A 55 -10.08 2.46 -7.74
C THR A 55 -8.99 3.50 -7.62
N TRP A 56 -8.76 4.29 -8.67
CA TRP A 56 -7.86 5.43 -8.56
C TRP A 56 -8.34 6.61 -9.41
N GLU A 57 -7.95 7.81 -9.01
CA GLU A 57 -8.24 9.05 -9.72
C GLU A 57 -7.04 10.00 -9.64
N GLU A 58 -6.96 10.91 -10.61
CA GLU A 58 -6.04 12.05 -10.58
C GLU A 58 -6.77 13.25 -9.98
N THR A 59 -6.08 14.01 -9.12
CA THR A 59 -6.62 15.22 -8.49
C THR A 59 -6.19 16.46 -9.27
N ASP A 60 -6.91 17.57 -9.08
CA ASP A 60 -6.61 18.86 -9.73
C ASP A 60 -5.19 19.39 -9.46
N SER A 61 -4.54 18.89 -8.40
CA SER A 61 -3.17 19.23 -8.02
C SER A 61 -2.08 18.37 -8.68
N GLY A 62 -2.44 17.50 -9.64
CA GLY A 62 -1.51 16.57 -10.28
C GLY A 62 -1.05 15.43 -9.37
N ARG A 63 -1.83 15.13 -8.33
CA ARG A 63 -1.60 13.98 -7.43
C ARG A 63 -2.59 12.88 -7.75
N TYR A 64 -2.38 11.69 -7.19
CA TYR A 64 -3.27 10.55 -7.41
C TYR A 64 -3.82 10.04 -6.08
N LEU A 65 -5.07 9.58 -6.09
CA LEU A 65 -5.68 8.86 -4.98
C LEU A 65 -5.95 7.43 -5.40
N LEU A 66 -5.25 6.47 -4.78
CA LEU A 66 -5.52 5.04 -4.92
C LEU A 66 -6.35 4.56 -3.72
N ARG A 67 -7.46 3.88 -3.98
CA ARG A 67 -8.33 3.29 -2.97
C ARG A 67 -8.30 1.77 -3.10
N GLN A 68 -8.18 1.07 -1.98
CA GLN A 68 -8.34 -0.38 -1.87
C GLN A 68 -9.56 -0.61 -0.98
N HIS A 69 -10.66 -1.09 -1.56
CA HIS A 69 -11.92 -1.30 -0.84
C HIS A 69 -11.94 -2.62 -0.04
N HIS A 70 -11.02 -3.53 -0.32
CA HIS A 70 -10.89 -4.79 0.39
C HIS A 70 -9.45 -5.08 0.80
N CYS A 71 -9.25 -5.46 2.07
CA CYS A 71 -7.95 -5.82 2.61
C CYS A 71 -7.88 -7.34 2.86
N PRO A 72 -7.11 -8.12 2.08
CA PRO A 72 -7.01 -9.57 2.26
C PRO A 72 -6.34 -9.95 3.59
N LEU A 73 -5.61 -9.02 4.20
CA LEU A 73 -4.93 -9.21 5.48
C LEU A 73 -5.70 -8.61 6.66
N LEU A 74 -6.97 -8.18 6.49
CA LEU A 74 -7.70 -7.45 7.53
C LEU A 74 -7.67 -8.14 8.90
N LYS A 75 -7.93 -9.46 8.95
CA LYS A 75 -7.92 -10.24 10.20
C LYS A 75 -6.54 -10.28 10.86
N VAL A 76 -5.46 -10.33 10.06
CA VAL A 76 -4.08 -10.28 10.56
C VAL A 76 -3.78 -8.87 11.07
N ALA A 77 -4.16 -7.86 10.29
CA ALA A 77 -3.93 -6.46 10.58
C ALA A 77 -4.65 -5.98 11.86
N GLN A 78 -5.80 -6.56 12.20
CA GLN A 78 -6.50 -6.30 13.46
C GLN A 78 -5.68 -6.70 14.70
N HIS A 79 -4.85 -7.73 14.58
CA HIS A 79 -3.98 -8.20 15.67
C HIS A 79 -2.57 -7.61 15.59
N PHE A 80 -2.12 -7.29 14.37
CA PHE A 80 -0.78 -6.79 14.07
C PHE A 80 -0.86 -5.57 13.14
N PRO A 81 -1.30 -4.39 13.61
CA PRO A 81 -1.52 -3.22 12.75
C PRO A 81 -0.28 -2.77 11.96
N GLN A 82 0.91 -3.04 12.49
CA GLN A 82 2.19 -2.75 11.85
C GLN A 82 2.37 -3.43 10.48
N VAL A 83 1.60 -4.49 10.18
CA VAL A 83 1.64 -5.14 8.87
C VAL A 83 1.12 -4.24 7.75
N CYS A 84 0.24 -3.28 8.06
CA CYS A 84 -0.29 -2.33 7.08
C CYS A 84 0.77 -1.36 6.55
N ASP A 85 1.89 -1.20 7.26
CA ASP A 85 2.99 -0.35 6.80
C ASP A 85 3.80 -1.01 5.68
N VAL A 86 3.74 -2.35 5.58
CA VAL A 86 4.32 -3.11 4.47
C VAL A 86 3.64 -2.73 3.15
N GLU A 87 2.32 -2.54 3.14
CA GLU A 87 1.57 -2.13 1.94
C GLU A 87 2.01 -0.73 1.47
N THR A 88 2.12 0.22 2.41
CA THR A 88 2.58 1.58 2.08
C THR A 88 4.00 1.58 1.54
N TRP A 89 4.89 0.79 2.16
CA TRP A 89 6.26 0.60 1.66
C TRP A 89 6.25 -0.01 0.25
N PHE A 90 5.47 -1.06 0.03
CA PHE A 90 5.35 -1.72 -1.28
C PHE A 90 4.91 -0.73 -2.37
N LEU A 91 3.89 0.09 -2.11
CA LEU A 91 3.39 1.08 -3.06
C LEU A 91 4.46 2.12 -3.41
N ARG A 92 5.21 2.63 -2.43
CA ARG A 92 6.33 3.57 -2.65
C ARG A 92 7.41 2.95 -3.54
N GLU A 93 7.81 1.73 -3.22
CA GLU A 93 8.85 1.02 -3.94
C GLU A 93 8.46 0.66 -5.38
N LEU A 94 7.18 0.35 -5.59
CA LEU A 94 6.67 -0.04 -6.89
C LEU A 94 6.45 1.18 -7.79
N LEU A 95 5.81 2.23 -7.26
CA LEU A 95 5.47 3.44 -8.00
C LEU A 95 6.62 4.44 -8.04
N GLN A 96 7.72 4.20 -7.31
CA GLN A 96 8.88 5.09 -7.21
C GLN A 96 8.43 6.55 -6.97
N ALA A 97 7.48 6.69 -6.06
CA ALA A 97 6.74 7.91 -5.80
C ALA A 97 6.48 8.05 -4.29
N PRO A 98 6.39 9.28 -3.76
CA PRO A 98 5.92 9.47 -2.40
C PRO A 98 4.49 8.95 -2.26
N VAL A 99 4.20 8.24 -1.16
CA VAL A 99 2.87 7.70 -0.85
C VAL A 99 2.53 7.96 0.60
N VAL A 100 1.33 8.45 0.89
CA VAL A 100 0.80 8.64 2.25
C VAL A 100 -0.59 8.03 2.37
N ARG A 101 -0.81 7.19 3.38
CA ARG A 101 -2.14 6.65 3.71
C ARG A 101 -2.99 7.75 4.36
N ARG A 102 -4.14 8.06 3.77
CA ARG A 102 -5.12 9.07 4.21
C ARG A 102 -6.32 8.46 4.95
N CYS A 103 -6.81 7.33 4.47
CA CYS A 103 -7.88 6.56 5.11
C CYS A 103 -7.42 5.12 5.34
N HIS A 104 -7.97 4.46 6.34
CA HIS A 104 -7.52 3.15 6.78
C HIS A 104 -8.69 2.32 7.32
N ILE A 105 -8.92 1.13 6.75
CA ILE A 105 -10.01 0.24 7.17
C ILE A 105 -9.89 -0.14 8.66
N LEU A 106 -8.67 -0.29 9.20
CA LEU A 106 -8.47 -0.55 10.62
C LEU A 106 -8.94 0.59 11.53
N GLU A 107 -9.03 1.81 11.01
CA GLU A 107 -9.54 3.00 11.72
C GLU A 107 -11.05 3.17 11.54
N GLY A 108 -11.73 2.24 10.85
CA GLY A 108 -13.18 2.25 10.62
C GLY A 108 -13.60 2.87 9.28
N ASP A 109 -12.65 3.27 8.44
CA ASP A 109 -12.95 3.78 7.11
C ASP A 109 -13.46 2.66 6.18
N VAL A 110 -14.23 3.03 5.15
CA VAL A 110 -14.75 2.08 4.14
C VAL A 110 -13.67 1.56 3.18
N ALA A 111 -12.49 2.20 3.14
CA ALA A 111 -11.38 1.83 2.26
C ALA A 111 -10.04 2.33 2.80
N CYS A 112 -8.96 1.64 2.43
CA CYS A 112 -7.63 2.21 2.56
C CYS A 112 -7.41 3.17 1.40
N VAL A 113 -7.09 4.43 1.68
CA VAL A 113 -6.87 5.46 0.65
C VAL A 113 -5.43 5.95 0.74
N TYR A 114 -4.74 5.95 -0.38
CA TYR A 114 -3.34 6.34 -0.52
C TYR A 114 -3.23 7.53 -1.47
N GLU A 115 -2.67 8.63 -0.99
CA GLU A 115 -2.29 9.76 -1.82
C GLU A 115 -0.87 9.59 -2.33
N ILE A 116 -0.70 9.77 -3.64
CA ILE A 116 0.51 9.46 -4.38
C ILE A 116 0.93 10.71 -5.15
N GLY A 117 2.21 11.06 -5.05
CA GLY A 117 2.78 12.26 -5.64
C GLY A 117 3.48 11.94 -6.96
N ASP A 118 3.49 12.90 -7.87
CA ASP A 118 4.18 12.80 -9.17
C ASP A 118 5.72 12.94 -9.07
N GLY A 119 6.26 13.01 -7.86
CA GLY A 119 7.69 13.23 -7.59
C GLY A 119 8.11 14.71 -7.60
N ARG A 120 7.21 15.63 -7.97
CA ARG A 120 7.44 17.09 -7.97
C ARG A 120 6.73 17.73 -6.77
N GLY A 121 7.12 17.33 -5.57
CA GLY A 121 6.57 17.89 -4.34
C GLY A 121 6.59 16.91 -3.17
N THR A 122 6.46 17.44 -1.96
CA THR A 122 6.33 16.64 -0.74
C THR A 122 4.86 16.37 -0.45
N ILE A 123 4.52 15.14 -0.08
CA ILE A 123 3.20 14.82 0.45
C ILE A 123 3.29 14.89 1.97
N ALA A 124 2.54 15.80 2.58
CA ALA A 124 2.51 15.92 4.03
C ALA A 124 1.97 14.62 4.67
N PRO A 125 2.48 14.18 5.83
CA PRO A 125 1.94 13.01 6.52
C PRO A 125 0.47 13.20 6.92
N LYS A 126 -0.25 12.10 7.20
CA LYS A 126 -1.61 12.17 7.77
C LYS A 126 -1.52 12.81 9.17
N ALA A 127 -2.33 13.83 9.42
CA ALA A 127 -2.51 14.39 10.77
C ALA A 127 -3.12 13.30 11.66
N ARG A 128 -2.57 13.14 12.87
CA ARG A 128 -3.05 12.15 13.85
C ARG A 128 -4.36 12.59 14.49
#